data_AF-A0A7V9C960-F1
#
_entry.id   AF-A0A7V9C960-F1
#
_cell.length_a   1.000
_cell.length_b   1.000
_cell.length_c   1.000
_cell.angle_alpha   90.00
_cell.angle_beta   90.00
_cell.angle_gamma   90.00
#
_symmetry.space_group_name_H-M   'P 1'
#
loop_
_entity.id
_entity.type
_entity.pdbx_description
1 polymer ?
#
loop_
_entity_poly.entity_id
_entity_poly.type
_entity_poly.pdbx_seq_one_letter_code
_entity_poly.pdbx_strand_id
1 'polypeptide(L)' 'MSQVEPHRTETSAPAYRRILLKLSGEALMGELGYGVDVNVASRVAGEVKAVRDKGVE' A
#
# COMPACT_ATOMS: atom_id res chain seq x y z
N MET A 1 7.58 -15.52 -35.58
CA MET A 1 7.84 -15.89 -34.18
C MET A 1 8.27 -14.64 -33.44
N SER A 2 7.29 -13.90 -32.90
CA SER A 2 7.57 -12.76 -32.03
C SER A 2 7.92 -13.33 -30.65
N GLN A 3 9.17 -13.18 -30.23
CA GLN A 3 9.57 -13.57 -28.89
C GLN A 3 8.87 -12.65 -27.89
N VAL A 4 7.99 -13.23 -27.09
CA VAL A 4 7.44 -12.60 -25.89
C VAL A 4 8.58 -12.57 -24.88
N GLU A 5 9.15 -11.39 -24.63
CA GLU A 5 10.10 -11.24 -23.54
C GLU A 5 9.43 -11.59 -22.21
N PRO A 6 10.08 -12.37 -21.34
CA PRO A 6 9.49 -12.76 -20.06
C PRO A 6 9.31 -11.51 -19.20
N HIS A 7 8.09 -11.30 -18.71
CA HIS A 7 7.80 -10.32 -17.67
C HIS A 7 8.73 -10.60 -16.48
N ARG A 8 9.75 -9.77 -16.25
CA ARG A 8 10.63 -9.83 -15.09
C ARG A 8 9.76 -9.73 -13.82
N THR A 9 9.39 -10.86 -13.23
CA THR A 9 9.21 -10.96 -11.78
C THR A 9 10.59 -10.97 -11.15
N GLU A 10 11.25 -9.82 -11.20
CA GLU A 10 12.29 -9.53 -10.23
C GLU A 10 11.62 -8.99 -8.98
N THR A 11 12.10 -9.41 -7.82
CA THR A 11 11.89 -8.67 -6.57
C THR A 11 12.64 -7.35 -6.71
N SER A 12 12.12 -6.44 -7.54
CA SER A 12 12.73 -5.15 -7.78
C SER A 12 12.60 -4.32 -6.51
N ALA A 13 13.67 -3.58 -6.19
CA ALA A 13 13.63 -2.60 -5.13
C ALA A 13 12.42 -1.66 -5.34
N PRO A 14 11.79 -1.17 -4.26
CA PRO A 14 10.68 -0.23 -4.37
C PRO A 14 11.04 0.94 -5.30
N ALA A 15 10.13 1.31 -6.20
CA ALA A 15 10.36 2.39 -7.16
C ALA A 15 10.62 3.76 -6.50
N TYR A 16 10.14 3.94 -5.26
CA TYR A 16 10.30 5.16 -4.48
C TYR A 16 10.90 4.84 -3.12
N ARG A 17 11.87 5.68 -2.72
CA ARG A 17 12.46 5.62 -1.38
C ARG A 17 11.57 6.28 -0.32
N ARG A 18 10.92 7.40 -0.64
CA ARG A 18 10.07 8.15 0.30
C ARG A 18 8.79 8.61 -0.37
N ILE A 19 7.66 8.47 0.30
CA ILE A 19 6.36 8.92 -0.20
C ILE A 19 5.57 9.66 0.88
N LEU A 20 4.64 10.51 0.45
CA LEU A 20 3.59 11.03 1.32
C LEU A 20 2.29 10.30 0.96
N LEU A 21 1.89 9.35 1.80
CA LEU A 21 0.62 8.66 1.62
C LEU A 21 -0.52 9.51 2.20
N LYS A 22 -1.40 10.00 1.32
CA LYS A 22 -2.62 10.70 1.71
C LYS A 22 -3.80 9.74 1.68
N LEU A 23 -4.58 9.74 2.76
CA LEU A 23 -5.85 9.02 2.87
C LEU A 23 -7.00 10.03 3.05
N SER A 24 -8.18 9.78 2.48
CA SER A 24 -9.39 10.52 2.85
C SER A 24 -9.93 10.02 4.20
N GLY A 25 -10.71 10.84 4.91
CA GLY A 25 -11.36 10.40 6.16
C GLY A 25 -12.32 9.23 5.91
N GLU A 26 -13.03 9.24 4.78
CA GLU A 26 -13.95 8.17 4.39
C GLU A 26 -13.25 6.83 4.20
N ALA A 27 -11.98 6.83 3.77
CA ALA A 27 -11.20 5.60 3.59
C ALA A 27 -10.95 4.86 4.91
N LEU A 28 -11.09 5.53 6.06
CA LEU A 28 -10.95 4.93 7.38
C LEU A 28 -12.30 4.62 8.06
N MET A 29 -13.42 5.04 7.45
CA MET A 29 -14.75 4.86 8.03
C MET A 29 -15.30 3.45 7.85
N GLY A 30 -14.83 2.71 6.83
CA GLY A 30 -15.38 1.38 6.52
C GLY A 30 -16.87 1.45 6.21
N GLU A 31 -17.66 0.61 6.86
CA GLU A 31 -19.12 0.60 6.76
C GLU A 31 -19.79 1.59 7.74
N LEU A 32 -19.01 2.35 8.52
CA LEU A 32 -19.53 3.34 9.45
C LEU A 32 -19.97 4.61 8.71
N GLY A 33 -21.08 5.20 9.13
CA GLY A 33 -21.55 6.49 8.61
C GLY A 33 -20.76 7.70 9.11
N TYR A 34 -19.91 7.55 10.13
CA TYR A 34 -18.98 8.57 10.63
C TYR A 34 -17.86 7.93 11.48
N GLY A 35 -16.78 8.67 11.72
CA GLY A 35 -15.71 8.28 12.65
C GLY A 35 -14.58 7.47 11.99
N VAL A 36 -13.96 6.57 12.75
CA VAL A 36 -12.87 5.70 12.28
C VAL A 36 -13.21 4.26 12.66
N ASP A 37 -13.26 3.38 11.67
CA ASP A 37 -13.33 1.95 11.87
C ASP A 37 -11.94 1.42 12.22
N VAL A 38 -11.82 0.87 13.43
CA VAL A 38 -10.56 0.34 13.97
C VAL A 38 -10.04 -0.83 13.14
N ASN A 39 -10.91 -1.64 12.54
CA ASN A 39 -10.50 -2.76 11.71
C ASN A 39 -9.89 -2.28 10.40
N VAL A 40 -10.51 -1.27 9.78
CA VAL A 40 -9.99 -0.64 8.56
C VAL A 40 -8.66 0.06 8.85
N ALA A 41 -8.59 0.85 9.92
CA ALA A 41 -7.36 1.51 10.33
C ALA A 41 -6.22 0.50 10.61
N SER A 42 -6.53 -0.60 11.29
CA SER A 42 -5.55 -1.65 11.59
C SER A 42 -5.03 -2.34 10.33
N ARG A 43 -5.92 -2.60 9.37
CA ARG A 43 -5.53 -3.15 8.06
C ARG A 43 -4.61 -2.20 7.31
N VAL A 44 -4.99 -0.92 7.19
CA VAL A 44 -4.18 0.11 6.51
C VAL A 44 -2.82 0.24 7.19
N ALA A 45 -2.78 0.23 8.52
CA ALA A 45 -1.52 0.26 9.27
C ALA A 45 -0.62 -0.95 8.96
N GLY A 46 -1.21 -2.14 8.80
CA GLY A 46 -0.49 -3.35 8.37
C GLY A 46 0.08 -3.23 6.96
N GLU A 47 -0.69 -2.68 6.01
CA GLU A 47 -0.24 -2.44 4.64
C GLU A 47 0.91 -1.41 4.60
N VAL A 48 0.80 -0.30 5.35
CA VAL A 48 1.87 0.69 5.49
C VAL A 48 3.12 0.07 6.13
N LYS A 49 2.96 -0.75 7.16
CA LYS A 49 4.07 -1.47 7.79
C LYS A 49 4.79 -2.37 6.79
N ALA A 50 4.06 -3.12 5.97
CA ALA A 50 4.64 -4.02 4.97
C ALA A 50 5.47 -3.26 3.92
N VAL A 51 5.05 -2.05 3.54
CA VAL A 51 5.81 -1.17 2.64
C VAL A 51 7.04 -0.60 3.34
N ARG A 52 6.89 -0.15 4.60
CA ARG A 52 7.99 0.36 5.42
C ARG A 52 9.07 -0.70 5.70
N ASP A 53 8.68 -1.95 5.92
CA ASP A 53 9.61 -3.06 6.15
C ASP A 53 10.40 -3.43 4.88
N LYS A 54 9.97 -2.95 3.69
CA LYS A 54 10.75 -2.99 2.44
C LYS A 54 11.72 -1.81 2.30
N GLY A 55 11.84 -0.95 3.30
CA GLY A 55 12.78 0.17 3.34
C GLY A 55 12.26 1.48 2.72
N VAL A 56 10.95 1.59 2.51
CA VAL A 56 10.32 2.84 2.06
C VAL A 56 9.98 3.73 3.26
N GLU A 57 10.24 5.02 3.13
CA GLU A 57 9.99 6.08 4.12
C GLU A 57 8.67 6.83 3.88
#